data_AF-A0AAJ0BTF1-F1
#
_entry.id   AF-A0AAJ0BTF1-F1
#
_cell.length_a   1.000
_cell.length_b   1.000
_cell.length_c   1.000
_cell.angle_alpha   90.00
_cell.angle_beta   90.00
_cell.angle_gamma   90.00
#
_symmetry.space_group_name_H-M   'P 1'
#
loop_
_entity.id
_entity.type
_entity.pdbx_description
1 polymer ?
#
loop_
_entity_poly.entity_id
_entity_poly.type
_entity_poly.pdbx_seq_one_letter_code
_entity_poly.pdbx_strand_id
1 'polypeptide(L)'
;MATAKGASSTRNETTSFAVMRIPGFILSNWITLPYYRFYRQNTLLPILSIARSLKEKDNPRNVSERLAHWRDRKLNELQFTQVAATLLSAAVIGCFSWIPQDTEHWLGPAAWYSSLALSLLAVLLSSSEAFIFSTIKNSPNRPDLSKELSMILSLSHSYWDEENVIIPNLERNDITEPSQGSSREQRARKLPAVERPVKVDIRWNMVFTWQAPMMLMAYSVIGFFMGLIIYVCTPLYDGTEFDGGSKAAIVFLVCLAFGGAVFVWCSFWAYKFVDLDGESY
;
A
#
# COMPACT_ATOMS: atom_id res chain seq x y z
N MET A 1 9.79 -10.86 66.84
CA MET A 1 8.49 -10.23 66.55
C MET A 1 8.70 -9.27 65.39
N ALA A 2 8.56 -9.75 64.15
CA ALA A 2 8.86 -9.01 62.94
C ALA A 2 7.72 -9.22 61.94
N THR A 3 7.04 -8.14 61.56
CA THR A 3 5.92 -8.16 60.60
C THR A 3 5.99 -6.98 59.64
N ALA A 4 6.02 -7.34 58.36
CA ALA A 4 5.33 -6.73 57.22
C ALA A 4 5.56 -5.25 56.89
N LYS A 5 6.49 -5.00 55.96
CA LYS A 5 6.51 -3.79 55.11
C LYS A 5 7.03 -4.20 53.73
N GLY A 6 6.14 -4.37 52.75
CA GLY A 6 6.55 -4.62 51.36
C GLY A 6 5.54 -5.38 50.52
N ALA A 7 4.42 -4.75 50.14
CA ALA A 7 3.52 -5.35 49.15
C ALA A 7 2.63 -4.34 48.37
N SER A 8 2.85 -3.02 48.45
CA SER A 8 1.95 -2.04 47.82
C SER A 8 2.55 -1.20 46.69
N SER A 9 3.86 -1.28 46.41
CA SER A 9 4.52 -0.33 45.50
C SER A 9 4.65 -0.79 44.04
N THR A 10 4.34 -2.04 43.70
CA THR A 10 4.63 -2.61 42.37
C THR A 10 3.41 -2.71 41.44
N ARG A 11 2.20 -2.34 41.89
CA ARG A 11 0.97 -2.48 41.08
C ARG A 11 0.65 -1.26 40.20
N ASN A 12 1.27 -0.10 40.44
CA ASN A 12 0.89 1.16 39.78
C ASN A 12 1.75 1.51 38.56
N GLU A 13 2.95 0.94 38.41
CA GLU A 13 3.83 1.25 37.26
C GLU A 13 3.46 0.46 36.00
N THR A 14 2.93 -0.75 36.12
CA THR A 14 2.55 -1.58 34.97
C THR A 14 1.29 -1.09 34.26
N THR A 15 0.40 -0.38 34.96
CA THR A 15 -0.82 0.20 34.36
C THR A 15 -0.53 1.49 33.58
N SER A 16 0.51 2.23 33.94
CA SER A 16 0.84 3.50 33.29
C SER A 16 1.50 3.31 31.91
N PHE A 17 2.26 2.23 31.72
CA PHE A 17 2.89 1.92 30.42
C PHE A 17 1.93 1.34 29.38
N ALA A 18 0.87 0.65 29.81
CA ALA A 18 -0.13 0.07 28.91
C ALA A 18 -1.06 1.14 28.31
N VAL A 19 -1.47 2.14 29.11
CA VAL A 19 -2.36 3.22 28.67
C VAL A 19 -1.69 4.16 27.66
N MET A 20 -0.36 4.32 27.71
CA MET A 20 0.39 5.23 26.84
C MET A 20 0.67 4.70 25.42
N ARG A 21 0.50 3.38 25.17
CA ARG A 21 0.64 2.78 23.82
C ARG A 21 -0.67 2.79 23.02
N ILE A 22 -1.81 2.84 23.69
CA ILE A 22 -3.14 2.90 23.07
C ILE A 22 -3.30 4.17 22.20
N PRO A 23 -2.97 5.39 22.65
CA PRO A 23 -3.14 6.59 21.82
C PRO A 23 -2.21 6.58 20.61
N GLY A 24 -0.99 6.05 20.70
CA GLY A 24 -0.08 5.96 19.55
C GLY A 24 -0.57 5.00 18.46
N PHE A 25 -1.12 3.85 18.85
CA PHE A 25 -1.69 2.86 17.92
C PHE A 25 -3.02 3.32 17.33
N ILE A 26 -3.86 3.97 18.13
CA ILE A 26 -5.09 4.61 17.66
C ILE A 26 -4.72 5.73 16.68
N LEU A 27 -3.86 6.68 17.07
CA LEU A 27 -3.48 7.81 16.23
C LEU A 27 -2.77 7.36 14.93
N SER A 28 -1.88 6.37 14.97
CA SER A 28 -1.28 5.82 13.74
C SER A 28 -2.33 5.15 12.88
N ASN A 29 -3.26 4.39 13.47
CA ASN A 29 -4.37 3.80 12.73
C ASN A 29 -5.32 4.85 12.16
N TRP A 30 -5.54 6.00 12.82
CA TRP A 30 -6.39 7.10 12.33
C TRP A 30 -5.71 7.93 11.24
N ILE A 31 -4.40 8.19 11.35
CA ILE A 31 -3.61 8.89 10.33
C ILE A 31 -3.43 8.01 9.09
N THR A 32 -3.32 6.68 9.28
CA THR A 32 -3.20 5.74 8.17
C THR A 32 -4.53 5.19 7.67
N LEU A 33 -5.61 5.28 8.44
CA LEU A 33 -6.96 4.79 8.12
C LEU A 33 -7.48 5.17 6.73
N PRO A 34 -7.31 6.43 6.26
CA PRO A 34 -7.85 6.85 4.97
C PRO A 34 -7.28 6.03 3.81
N TYR A 35 -6.01 5.61 3.92
CA TYR A 35 -5.30 4.93 2.84
C TYR A 35 -4.97 3.47 3.17
N TYR A 36 -4.92 3.05 4.43
CA TYR A 36 -4.46 1.73 4.85
C TYR A 36 -5.35 0.61 4.32
N ARG A 37 -6.67 0.83 4.28
CA ARG A 37 -7.62 -0.14 3.71
C ARG A 37 -7.50 -0.23 2.19
N PHE A 38 -7.41 0.91 1.51
CA PHE A 38 -7.14 0.98 0.07
C PHE A 38 -5.82 0.29 -0.29
N TYR A 39 -4.77 0.56 0.47
CA TYR A 39 -3.46 -0.07 0.34
C TYR A 39 -3.54 -1.60 0.43
N ARG A 40 -4.22 -2.11 1.46
CA ARG A 40 -4.36 -3.54 1.68
C ARG A 40 -5.13 -4.22 0.54
N GLN A 41 -6.27 -3.67 0.15
CA GLN A 41 -7.15 -4.31 -0.82
C GLN A 41 -6.73 -4.12 -2.28
N ASN A 42 -6.30 -2.92 -2.66
CA ASN A 42 -5.98 -2.64 -4.06
C ASN A 42 -4.55 -3.04 -4.45
N THR A 43 -3.64 -3.13 -3.47
CA THR A 43 -2.21 -3.32 -3.73
C THR A 43 -1.71 -4.60 -3.11
N LEU A 44 -1.82 -4.75 -1.79
CA LEU A 44 -1.18 -5.84 -1.06
C LEU A 44 -1.81 -7.21 -1.37
N LEU A 45 -3.14 -7.32 -1.29
CA LEU A 45 -3.84 -8.59 -1.51
C LEU A 45 -3.65 -9.15 -2.94
N PRO A 46 -3.80 -8.35 -4.02
CA PRO A 46 -3.51 -8.83 -5.37
C PRO A 46 -2.07 -9.29 -5.55
N ILE A 47 -1.10 -8.54 -5.02
CA ILE A 47 0.33 -8.88 -5.13
C ILE A 47 0.62 -10.19 -4.39
N LEU A 48 0.05 -10.38 -3.19
CA LEU A 48 0.15 -11.62 -2.43
C LEU A 48 -0.50 -12.79 -3.19
N SER A 49 -1.65 -12.58 -3.82
CA SER A 49 -2.31 -13.62 -4.62
C SER A 49 -1.46 -14.06 -5.82
N ILE A 50 -0.79 -13.13 -6.49
CA ILE A 50 0.14 -13.41 -7.60
C ILE A 50 1.38 -14.15 -7.08
N ALA A 51 1.96 -13.69 -5.97
CA ALA A 51 3.09 -14.34 -5.33
C ALA A 51 2.78 -15.78 -4.89
N ARG A 52 1.57 -16.01 -4.37
CA ARG A 52 1.07 -17.34 -4.00
C ARG A 52 0.93 -18.25 -5.23
N SER A 53 0.28 -17.77 -6.29
CA SER A 53 0.14 -18.52 -7.56
C SER A 53 1.51 -18.91 -8.17
N LEU A 54 2.51 -18.04 -8.04
CA LEU A 54 3.88 -18.35 -8.48
C LEU A 54 4.55 -19.41 -7.61
N LYS A 55 4.33 -19.38 -6.29
CA LYS A 55 4.86 -20.39 -5.36
C LYS A 55 4.21 -21.76 -5.57
N GLU A 56 2.93 -21.78 -5.91
CA GLU A 56 2.14 -22.98 -6.19
C GLU A 56 2.40 -23.55 -7.61
N LYS A 57 3.29 -22.92 -8.40
CA LYS A 57 3.60 -23.30 -9.79
C LYS A 57 2.35 -23.37 -10.68
N ASP A 58 1.43 -22.43 -10.50
CA ASP A 58 0.25 -22.31 -11.36
C ASP A 58 0.66 -22.06 -12.82
N ASN A 59 -0.25 -22.34 -13.76
CA ASN A 59 0.00 -22.17 -15.18
C ASN A 59 0.43 -20.72 -15.47
N PRO A 60 1.55 -20.49 -16.20
CA PRO A 60 2.03 -19.15 -16.51
C PRO A 60 0.99 -18.25 -17.19
N ARG A 61 0.01 -18.84 -17.89
CA ARG A 61 -1.12 -18.10 -18.47
C ARG A 61 -2.01 -17.47 -17.39
N ASN A 62 -2.39 -18.24 -16.37
CA ASN A 62 -3.22 -17.75 -15.27
C ASN A 62 -2.52 -16.61 -14.50
N VAL A 63 -1.21 -16.75 -14.29
CA VAL A 63 -0.40 -15.70 -13.64
C VAL A 63 -0.36 -14.44 -14.50
N SER A 64 -0.17 -14.57 -15.82
CA SER A 64 -0.17 -13.43 -16.74
C SER A 64 -1.51 -12.71 -16.82
N GLU A 65 -2.62 -13.45 -16.75
CA GLU A 65 -3.98 -12.89 -16.73
C GLU A 65 -4.25 -12.12 -15.43
N ARG A 66 -3.87 -12.69 -14.28
CA ARG A 66 -3.98 -12.03 -12.97
C ARG A 66 -3.13 -10.75 -12.92
N LEU A 67 -1.94 -10.78 -13.51
CA LEU A 67 -1.04 -9.63 -13.62
C LEU A 67 -1.61 -8.54 -14.53
N ALA A 68 -2.16 -8.91 -15.69
CA ALA A 68 -2.84 -7.98 -16.59
C ALA A 68 -4.04 -7.30 -15.91
N HIS A 69 -4.85 -8.08 -15.19
CA HIS A 69 -6.00 -7.54 -14.45
C HIS A 69 -5.58 -6.62 -13.30
N TRP A 70 -4.51 -6.95 -12.57
CA TRP A 70 -3.94 -6.06 -11.56
C TRP A 70 -3.47 -4.74 -12.16
N ARG A 71 -2.75 -4.81 -13.29
CA ARG A 71 -2.24 -3.63 -14.00
C ARG A 71 -3.37 -2.71 -14.46
N ASP A 72 -4.43 -3.27 -15.04
CA ASP A 72 -5.58 -2.47 -15.50
C ASP A 72 -6.29 -1.78 -14.33
N ARG A 73 -6.48 -2.48 -13.20
CA ARG A 73 -7.01 -1.87 -11.98
C ARG A 73 -6.11 -0.76 -11.46
N LYS A 74 -4.79 -0.95 -11.48
CA LYS A 74 -3.84 0.07 -11.05
C LYS A 74 -3.84 1.30 -11.94
N LEU A 75 -3.92 1.12 -13.25
CA LEU A 75 -4.03 2.24 -14.18
C LEU A 75 -5.30 3.06 -13.93
N ASN A 76 -6.44 2.39 -13.68
CA ASN A 76 -7.70 3.07 -13.34
C ASN A 76 -7.60 3.83 -12.00
N GLU A 77 -6.95 3.25 -10.99
CA GLU A 77 -6.70 3.92 -9.69
C GLU A 77 -5.88 5.20 -9.86
N LEU A 78 -4.80 5.14 -10.66
CA LEU A 78 -3.95 6.31 -10.95
C LEU A 78 -4.74 7.40 -11.68
N GLN A 79 -5.52 7.04 -12.70
CA GLN A 79 -6.37 7.99 -13.41
C GLN A 79 -7.40 8.64 -12.49
N PHE A 80 -8.05 7.85 -11.62
CA PHE A 80 -8.97 8.38 -10.62
C PHE A 80 -8.27 9.35 -9.67
N THR A 81 -7.09 8.99 -9.17
CA THR A 81 -6.26 9.84 -8.30
C THR A 81 -5.94 11.17 -8.96
N GLN A 82 -5.57 11.13 -10.24
CA GLN A 82 -5.21 12.32 -11.01
C GLN A 82 -6.41 13.27 -11.17
N VAL A 83 -7.59 12.74 -11.51
CA VAL A 83 -8.82 13.53 -11.63
C VAL A 83 -9.20 14.13 -10.27
N ALA A 84 -9.22 13.32 -9.22
CA ALA A 84 -9.57 13.76 -7.87
C ALA A 84 -8.60 14.83 -7.34
N ALA A 85 -7.29 14.64 -7.48
CA ALA A 85 -6.28 15.59 -7.05
C ALA A 85 -6.34 16.91 -7.85
N THR A 86 -6.70 16.85 -9.14
CA THR A 86 -6.89 18.06 -9.97
C THR A 86 -8.10 18.86 -9.50
N LEU A 87 -9.23 18.18 -9.25
CA LEU A 87 -10.44 18.84 -8.72
C LEU A 87 -10.20 19.46 -7.35
N LEU A 88 -9.48 18.75 -6.48
CA LEU A 88 -9.10 19.28 -5.18
C LEU A 88 -8.17 20.49 -5.29
N SER A 89 -7.17 20.45 -6.18
CA SER A 89 -6.29 21.60 -6.43
C SER A 89 -7.09 22.82 -6.88
N ALA A 90 -8.06 22.63 -7.79
CA ALA A 90 -8.95 23.70 -8.23
C ALA A 90 -9.81 24.26 -7.09
N ALA A 91 -10.34 23.39 -6.22
CA ALA A 91 -11.10 23.80 -5.04
C ALA A 91 -10.24 24.62 -4.05
N VAL A 92 -9.01 24.19 -3.79
CA VAL A 92 -8.05 24.92 -2.94
C VAL A 92 -7.71 26.29 -3.54
N ILE A 93 -7.43 26.35 -4.84
CA ILE A 93 -7.19 27.62 -5.55
C ILE A 93 -8.42 28.54 -5.44
N GLY A 94 -9.63 28.00 -5.53
CA GLY A 94 -10.87 28.75 -5.31
C GLY A 94 -10.95 29.37 -3.91
N CYS A 95 -10.45 28.68 -2.88
CA CYS A 95 -10.43 29.21 -1.52
C CYS A 95 -9.47 30.39 -1.35
N PHE A 96 -8.40 30.48 -2.15
CA PHE A 96 -7.50 31.65 -2.13
C PHE A 96 -8.15 32.94 -2.64
N SER A 97 -9.31 32.85 -3.29
CA SER A 97 -10.09 34.04 -3.68
C SER A 97 -10.90 34.64 -2.53
N TRP A 98 -11.01 33.93 -1.40
CA TRP A 98 -11.78 34.38 -0.26
C TRP A 98 -11.06 35.52 0.47
N ILE A 99 -11.85 36.43 1.04
CA ILE A 99 -11.33 37.58 1.77
C ILE A 99 -10.64 37.05 3.04
N PRO A 100 -9.35 37.35 3.26
CA PRO A 100 -8.66 37.00 4.50
C PRO A 100 -9.35 37.67 5.69
N GLN A 101 -9.53 36.93 6.78
CA GLN A 101 -10.01 37.51 8.03
C GLN A 101 -8.81 37.99 8.84
N ASP A 102 -8.87 39.20 9.40
CA ASP A 102 -7.75 39.82 10.12
C ASP A 102 -7.27 39.01 11.34
N THR A 103 -8.12 38.12 11.84
CA THR A 103 -7.91 37.29 13.04
C THR A 103 -7.65 35.83 12.71
N GLU A 104 -7.52 35.49 11.41
CA GLU A 104 -7.29 34.12 10.98
C GLU A 104 -5.95 33.57 11.47
N HIS A 105 -6.00 32.42 12.15
CA HIS A 105 -4.79 31.69 12.52
C HIS A 105 -4.00 31.26 11.27
N TRP A 106 -2.68 31.50 11.29
CA TRP A 106 -1.73 31.13 10.21
C TRP A 106 -1.81 29.68 9.73
N LEU A 107 -2.34 28.79 10.58
CA LEU A 107 -2.52 27.38 10.29
C LEU A 107 -3.53 27.12 9.16
N GLY A 108 -4.53 27.99 8.98
CA GLY A 108 -5.51 27.89 7.90
C GLY A 108 -4.86 28.00 6.52
N PRO A 109 -4.20 29.13 6.21
CA PRO A 109 -3.47 29.31 4.96
C PRO A 109 -2.36 28.28 4.76
N ALA A 110 -1.60 27.95 5.81
CA ALA A 110 -0.54 26.93 5.74
C ALA A 110 -1.09 25.54 5.36
N ALA A 111 -2.26 25.17 5.87
CA ALA A 111 -2.93 23.91 5.53
C ALA A 111 -3.40 23.89 4.06
N TRP A 112 -3.90 25.01 3.53
CA TRP A 112 -4.26 25.12 2.12
C TRP A 112 -3.05 25.07 1.19
N TYR A 113 -1.96 25.76 1.50
CA TYR A 113 -0.72 25.66 0.70
C TYR A 113 -0.16 24.23 0.70
N SER A 114 -0.17 23.57 1.86
CA SER A 114 0.27 22.18 1.98
C SER A 114 -0.64 21.24 1.18
N SER A 115 -1.96 21.45 1.26
CA SER A 115 -2.93 20.70 0.47
C SER A 115 -2.67 20.83 -1.03
N LEU A 116 -2.47 22.05 -1.52
CA LEU A 116 -2.20 22.32 -2.94
C LEU A 116 -0.88 21.67 -3.39
N ALA A 117 0.17 21.79 -2.60
CA ALA A 117 1.46 21.19 -2.92
C ALA A 117 1.35 19.65 -3.03
N LEU A 118 0.69 19.02 -2.05
CA LEU A 118 0.50 17.57 -2.04
C LEU A 118 -0.40 17.09 -3.19
N SER A 119 -1.46 17.82 -3.54
CA SER A 119 -2.34 17.45 -4.65
C SER A 119 -1.65 17.58 -6.02
N LEU A 120 -0.82 18.62 -6.21
CA LEU A 120 -0.02 18.76 -7.43
C LEU A 120 1.05 17.66 -7.55
N LEU A 121 1.72 17.32 -6.45
CA LEU A 121 2.66 16.19 -6.44
C LEU A 121 1.96 14.85 -6.71
N ALA A 122 0.74 14.65 -6.20
CA ALA A 122 -0.08 13.47 -6.50
C ALA A 122 -0.41 13.37 -8.01
N VAL A 123 -0.76 14.48 -8.66
CA VAL A 123 -1.00 14.53 -10.11
C VAL A 123 0.26 14.17 -10.90
N LEU A 124 1.40 14.76 -10.55
CA LEU A 124 2.67 14.51 -11.25
C LEU A 124 3.12 13.07 -11.12
N LEU A 125 3.10 12.52 -9.90
CA LEU A 125 3.48 11.12 -9.66
C LEU A 125 2.50 10.17 -10.34
N SER A 126 1.19 10.40 -10.20
CA SER A 126 0.18 9.57 -10.86
C SER A 126 0.35 9.55 -12.37
N SER A 127 0.58 10.72 -12.99
CA SER A 127 0.83 10.82 -14.43
C SER A 127 2.09 10.08 -14.86
N SER A 128 3.16 10.15 -14.06
CA SER A 128 4.42 9.46 -14.37
C SER A 128 4.27 7.93 -14.32
N GLU A 129 3.53 7.41 -13.34
CA GLU A 129 3.27 5.98 -13.19
C GLU A 129 2.27 5.46 -14.23
N ALA A 130 1.20 6.23 -14.51
CA ALA A 130 0.23 5.89 -15.55
C ALA A 130 0.89 5.79 -16.92
N PHE A 131 1.85 6.68 -17.22
CA PHE A 131 2.65 6.59 -18.44
C PHE A 131 3.43 5.27 -18.52
N ILE A 132 4.11 4.86 -17.44
CA ILE A 132 4.86 3.60 -17.41
C ILE A 132 3.93 2.41 -17.67
N PHE A 133 2.79 2.34 -16.95
CA PHE A 133 1.84 1.23 -17.13
C PHE A 133 1.20 1.21 -18.52
N SER A 134 0.89 2.39 -19.09
CA SER A 134 0.34 2.49 -20.45
C SER A 134 1.35 2.05 -21.51
N THR A 135 2.63 2.39 -21.32
CA THR A 135 3.71 1.99 -22.23
C THR A 135 3.90 0.48 -22.22
N ILE A 136 3.82 -0.14 -21.03
CA ILE A 136 3.92 -1.59 -20.88
C ILE A 136 2.70 -2.29 -21.49
N LYS A 137 1.48 -1.75 -21.26
CA LYS A 137 0.24 -2.31 -21.81
C LYS A 137 0.20 -2.27 -23.34
N ASN A 138 0.69 -1.19 -23.95
CA ASN A 138 0.65 -0.97 -25.39
C ASN A 138 1.88 -1.52 -26.13
N SER A 139 2.77 -2.26 -25.46
CA SER A 139 3.95 -2.82 -26.12
C SER A 139 3.55 -3.85 -27.19
N PRO A 140 4.01 -3.71 -28.46
CA PRO A 140 3.62 -4.61 -29.55
C PRO A 140 4.18 -6.03 -29.37
N ASN A 141 5.25 -6.18 -28.59
CA ASN A 141 5.74 -7.47 -28.13
C ASN A 141 5.10 -7.77 -26.79
N ARG A 142 4.57 -9.00 -26.62
CA ARG A 142 4.11 -9.46 -25.29
C ARG A 142 5.27 -9.27 -24.32
N PRO A 143 5.14 -8.41 -23.30
CA PRO A 143 6.21 -8.18 -22.36
C PRO A 143 6.56 -9.52 -21.69
N ASP A 144 7.85 -9.79 -21.59
CA ASP A 144 8.33 -10.97 -20.89
C ASP A 144 7.73 -10.97 -19.48
N LEU A 145 7.00 -12.03 -19.14
CA LEU A 145 6.33 -12.19 -17.85
C LEU A 145 7.32 -11.96 -16.70
N SER A 146 8.57 -12.36 -16.88
CA SER A 146 9.64 -12.14 -15.89
C SER A 146 9.90 -10.65 -15.64
N LYS A 147 9.85 -9.81 -16.68
CA LYS A 147 10.08 -8.37 -16.59
C LYS A 147 8.91 -7.66 -15.90
N GLU A 148 7.66 -8.03 -16.22
CA GLU A 148 6.50 -7.47 -15.53
C GLU A 148 6.43 -7.91 -14.07
N LEU A 149 6.71 -9.18 -13.79
CA LEU A 149 6.80 -9.70 -12.43
C LEU A 149 7.93 -9.03 -11.65
N SER A 150 9.08 -8.76 -12.30
CA SER A 150 10.20 -8.08 -11.66
C SER A 150 9.81 -6.71 -11.12
N MET A 151 8.82 -6.05 -11.72
CA MET A 151 8.32 -4.75 -11.24
C MET A 151 7.75 -4.86 -9.83
N ILE A 152 7.09 -5.97 -9.50
CA ILE A 152 6.34 -6.21 -8.24
C ILE A 152 7.13 -7.08 -7.27
N LEU A 153 7.81 -8.09 -7.78
CA LEU A 153 8.42 -9.18 -7.03
C LEU A 153 9.91 -9.26 -7.36
N SER A 154 10.72 -9.60 -6.36
CA SER A 154 12.09 -10.01 -6.56
C SER A 154 12.06 -11.52 -6.81
N LEU A 155 12.33 -11.89 -8.05
CA LEU A 155 12.59 -13.28 -8.42
C LEU A 155 14.07 -13.51 -8.19
N SER A 156 14.44 -14.04 -7.02
CA SER A 156 15.82 -14.44 -6.76
C SER A 156 16.02 -15.82 -7.38
N HIS A 157 16.67 -15.85 -8.54
CA HIS A 157 17.18 -17.10 -9.09
C HIS A 157 18.38 -17.49 -8.21
N SER A 158 18.19 -18.45 -7.29
CA SER A 158 19.27 -18.95 -6.45
C SER A 158 20.33 -19.64 -7.32
N TYR A 159 21.36 -18.89 -7.70
CA TYR A 159 22.60 -19.41 -8.24
C TYR A 159 23.39 -19.98 -7.06
N TRP A 160 23.17 -21.25 -6.74
CA TRP A 160 24.13 -21.96 -5.91
C TRP A 160 25.38 -22.18 -6.75
N ASP A 161 26.52 -21.69 -6.25
CA ASP A 161 27.85 -22.03 -6.74
C ASP A 161 27.93 -23.53 -7.03
N GLU A 162 28.30 -23.86 -8.26
CA GLU A 162 28.60 -25.22 -8.70
C GLU A 162 29.87 -25.79 -8.04
N GLU A 163 30.51 -25.08 -7.11
CA GLU A 163 31.87 -25.36 -6.66
C GLU A 163 31.98 -26.35 -5.47
N ASN A 164 30.89 -26.77 -4.81
CA ASN A 164 31.01 -27.65 -3.63
C ASN A 164 30.01 -28.81 -3.56
N VAL A 165 29.85 -29.57 -4.65
CA VAL A 165 29.39 -30.97 -4.54
C VAL A 165 30.61 -31.88 -4.64
N ILE A 166 31.26 -32.11 -3.52
CA ILE A 166 32.25 -33.18 -3.37
C ILE A 166 31.49 -34.49 -3.53
N ILE A 167 31.59 -35.12 -4.70
CA ILE A 167 31.18 -36.51 -4.90
C ILE A 167 32.20 -37.35 -4.13
N PRO A 168 31.82 -38.14 -3.10
CA PRO A 168 32.75 -39.06 -2.47
C PRO A 168 33.17 -40.08 -3.52
N ASN A 169 34.49 -40.20 -3.73
CA ASN A 169 35.11 -41.16 -4.62
C ASN A 169 34.49 -42.54 -4.43
N LEU A 170 33.72 -43.00 -5.41
CA LEU A 170 33.39 -44.41 -5.54
C LEU A 170 34.67 -45.13 -5.94
N GLU A 171 35.20 -45.86 -4.97
CA GLU A 171 36.38 -46.69 -5.01
C GLU A 171 36.38 -47.57 -6.27
N ARG A 172 37.29 -47.23 -7.19
CA ARG A 172 37.62 -48.01 -8.36
C ARG A 172 38.44 -49.22 -7.90
N ASN A 173 37.82 -50.39 -7.82
CA ASN A 173 38.52 -51.67 -7.83
C ASN A 173 38.31 -52.35 -9.21
N ASP A 174 39.44 -52.65 -9.84
CA ASP A 174 39.58 -53.36 -11.12
C ASP A 174 39.02 -54.79 -11.08
N ILE A 175 38.59 -55.31 -12.25
CA ILE A 175 39.13 -56.49 -12.96
C ILE A 175 38.27 -56.81 -14.21
N THR A 176 38.89 -56.60 -15.39
CA THR A 176 38.90 -57.36 -16.67
C THR A 176 37.65 -58.13 -17.20
N GLU A 177 37.13 -57.74 -18.39
CA GLU A 177 37.17 -58.51 -19.67
C GLU A 177 36.43 -57.77 -20.83
N PRO A 178 36.82 -57.96 -22.12
CA PRO A 178 36.17 -57.31 -23.26
C PRO A 178 35.19 -58.25 -23.98
N SER A 179 33.91 -57.89 -24.08
CA SER A 179 33.00 -58.57 -25.01
C SER A 179 31.96 -57.64 -25.63
N GLN A 180 31.89 -57.71 -26.96
CA GLN A 180 30.91 -57.12 -27.87
C GLN A 180 29.47 -57.13 -27.34
N GLY A 181 28.75 -56.03 -27.53
CA GLY A 181 27.31 -56.00 -27.26
C GLY A 181 26.64 -54.64 -27.37
N SER A 182 26.26 -54.27 -28.59
CA SER A 182 25.01 -53.56 -28.91
C SER A 182 24.55 -52.37 -28.02
N SER A 183 24.71 -51.15 -28.55
CA SER A 183 23.69 -50.09 -28.66
C SER A 183 22.61 -49.92 -27.55
N ARG A 184 22.94 -50.09 -26.27
CA ARG A 184 22.01 -49.85 -25.15
C ARG A 184 22.48 -48.82 -24.12
N GLU A 185 23.70 -48.31 -24.26
CA GLU A 185 24.31 -47.38 -23.29
C GLU A 185 24.06 -45.89 -23.58
N GLN A 186 23.44 -45.56 -24.71
CA GLN A 186 22.93 -44.21 -25.00
C GLN A 186 21.46 -44.04 -24.59
N ARG A 187 20.97 -44.87 -23.65
CA ARG A 187 19.80 -44.52 -22.86
C ARG A 187 20.25 -43.46 -21.86
N ALA A 188 20.44 -42.26 -22.39
CA ALA A 188 20.69 -41.04 -21.66
C ALA A 188 19.82 -41.08 -20.41
N ARG A 189 20.49 -41.24 -19.26
CA ARG A 189 19.94 -41.04 -17.94
C ARG A 189 19.56 -39.56 -17.90
N LYS A 190 18.41 -39.22 -18.50
CA LYS A 190 17.73 -37.94 -18.28
C LYS A 190 17.39 -37.96 -16.80
N LEU A 191 18.33 -37.46 -15.99
CA LEU A 191 18.02 -36.96 -14.66
C LEU A 191 16.74 -36.12 -14.83
N PRO A 192 15.67 -36.37 -14.05
CA PRO A 192 14.55 -35.46 -14.06
C PRO A 192 15.15 -34.09 -13.76
N ALA A 193 14.86 -33.11 -14.62
CA ALA A 193 15.27 -31.74 -14.38
C ALA A 193 14.82 -31.41 -12.94
N VAL A 194 15.78 -31.30 -12.02
CA VAL A 194 15.51 -30.93 -10.64
C VAL A 194 15.06 -29.48 -10.71
N GLU A 195 13.73 -29.31 -10.85
CA GLU A 195 13.07 -28.05 -11.08
C GLU A 195 13.19 -27.22 -9.80
N ARG A 196 14.14 -26.29 -9.81
CA ARG A 196 14.61 -25.57 -8.62
C ARG A 196 13.51 -24.63 -8.10
N PRO A 197 13.36 -24.48 -6.76
CA PRO A 197 12.36 -23.59 -6.19
C PRO A 197 12.70 -22.12 -6.48
N VAL A 198 11.80 -21.43 -7.20
CA VAL A 198 11.87 -19.97 -7.39
C VAL A 198 11.56 -19.31 -6.04
N LYS A 199 12.51 -18.54 -5.49
CA LYS A 199 12.26 -17.74 -4.30
C LYS A 199 11.54 -16.45 -4.71
N VAL A 200 10.33 -16.27 -4.20
CA VAL A 200 9.46 -15.11 -4.48
C VAL A 200 9.44 -14.20 -3.26
N ASP A 201 10.12 -13.06 -3.35
CA ASP A 201 10.14 -12.03 -2.30
C ASP A 201 9.42 -10.75 -2.80
N ILE A 202 8.64 -10.08 -1.95
CA ILE A 202 7.92 -8.85 -2.32
C ILE A 202 8.86 -7.64 -2.30
N ARG A 203 8.84 -6.82 -3.36
CA ARG A 203 9.63 -5.59 -3.43
C ARG A 203 8.89 -4.43 -2.78
N TRP A 204 9.01 -4.30 -1.46
CA TRP A 204 8.32 -3.26 -0.69
C TRP A 204 8.58 -1.83 -1.18
N ASN A 205 9.79 -1.53 -1.69
CA ASN A 205 10.09 -0.22 -2.24
C ASN A 205 9.21 0.12 -3.46
N MET A 206 8.94 -0.86 -4.32
CA MET A 206 8.07 -0.68 -5.49
C MET A 206 6.60 -0.55 -5.07
N VAL A 207 6.19 -1.34 -4.08
CA VAL A 207 4.84 -1.27 -3.50
C VAL A 207 4.57 0.11 -2.88
N PHE A 208 5.57 0.72 -2.23
CA PHE A 208 5.46 2.07 -1.70
C PHE A 208 5.34 3.11 -2.81
N THR A 209 6.19 3.02 -3.84
CA THR A 209 6.15 3.93 -4.99
C THR A 209 4.75 3.98 -5.61
N TRP A 210 4.15 2.82 -5.92
CA TRP A 210 2.82 2.74 -6.53
C TRP A 210 1.65 3.20 -5.66
N GLN A 211 1.92 3.56 -4.41
CA GLN A 211 0.92 4.03 -3.47
C GLN A 211 1.16 5.48 -3.08
N ALA A 212 2.32 6.04 -3.39
CA ALA A 212 2.65 7.42 -3.14
C ALA A 212 1.62 8.41 -3.72
N PRO A 213 1.13 8.27 -4.97
CA PRO A 213 0.14 9.20 -5.51
C PRO A 213 -1.16 9.24 -4.69
N MET A 214 -1.69 8.06 -4.34
CA MET A 214 -2.91 7.94 -3.52
C MET A 214 -2.72 8.47 -2.10
N MET A 215 -1.54 8.23 -1.51
CA MET A 215 -1.22 8.75 -0.18
C MET A 215 -1.17 10.29 -0.19
N LEU A 216 -0.50 10.89 -1.17
CA LEU A 216 -0.42 12.35 -1.31
C LEU A 216 -1.80 12.96 -1.54
N MET A 217 -2.63 12.35 -2.39
CA MET A 217 -4.01 12.76 -2.60
C MET A 217 -4.81 12.70 -1.28
N ALA A 218 -4.73 11.60 -0.52
CA ALA A 218 -5.43 11.49 0.76
C ALA A 218 -5.00 12.56 1.78
N TYR A 219 -3.70 12.83 1.91
CA TYR A 219 -3.20 13.88 2.79
C TYR A 219 -3.59 15.29 2.33
N SER A 220 -3.66 15.52 1.01
CA SER A 220 -4.16 16.79 0.50
C SER A 220 -5.63 17.03 0.90
N VAL A 221 -6.50 16.01 0.82
CA VAL A 221 -7.90 16.12 1.27
C VAL A 221 -7.99 16.50 2.74
N ILE A 222 -7.15 15.90 3.60
CA ILE A 222 -7.11 16.23 5.03
C ILE A 222 -6.64 17.67 5.25
N GLY A 223 -5.58 18.09 4.56
CA GLY A 223 -5.08 19.47 4.62
C GLY A 223 -6.13 20.49 4.17
N PHE A 224 -6.87 20.18 3.11
CA PHE A 224 -7.96 21.02 2.61
C PHE A 224 -9.07 21.19 3.65
N PHE A 225 -9.55 20.09 4.24
CA PHE A 225 -10.57 20.15 5.29
C PHE A 225 -10.07 20.88 6.53
N MET A 226 -8.80 20.69 6.91
CA MET A 226 -8.20 21.41 8.04
C MET A 226 -8.22 22.93 7.81
N GLY A 227 -7.79 23.38 6.62
CA GLY A 227 -7.85 24.80 6.27
C GLY A 227 -9.28 25.35 6.23
N LEU A 228 -10.22 24.58 5.67
CA LEU A 228 -11.65 24.96 5.66
C LEU A 228 -12.24 25.08 7.07
N ILE A 229 -11.95 24.13 7.96
CA ILE A 229 -12.44 24.16 9.34
C ILE A 229 -11.92 25.40 10.04
N ILE A 230 -10.62 25.70 9.92
CA ILE A 230 -10.01 26.88 10.55
C ILE A 230 -10.64 28.17 10.01
N TYR A 231 -10.75 28.30 8.69
CA TYR A 231 -11.35 29.48 8.06
C TYR A 231 -12.79 29.70 8.52
N VAL A 232 -13.63 28.66 8.45
CA VAL A 232 -15.05 28.75 8.83
C VAL A 232 -15.25 28.91 10.35
N CYS A 233 -14.34 28.38 11.17
CA CYS A 233 -14.38 28.56 12.63
C CYS A 233 -13.80 29.90 13.09
N THR A 234 -13.12 30.64 12.19
CA THR A 234 -13.06 32.12 12.12
C THR A 234 -13.76 32.88 13.27
N PRO A 235 -15.08 33.14 13.08
CA PRO A 235 -15.92 33.93 13.98
C PRO A 235 -16.30 33.24 15.29
N LEU A 236 -15.87 32.00 15.53
CA LEU A 236 -16.20 31.26 16.75
C LEU A 236 -15.21 31.56 17.89
N TYR A 237 -13.95 31.87 17.55
CA TYR A 237 -12.91 32.18 18.54
C TYR A 237 -12.60 33.67 18.66
N ASP A 238 -13.07 34.48 17.71
CA ASP A 238 -12.78 35.92 17.66
C ASP A 238 -13.52 36.76 18.72
N GLY A 239 -14.34 36.11 19.57
CA GLY A 239 -15.05 36.77 20.66
C GLY A 239 -16.08 37.82 20.22
N THR A 240 -16.38 37.89 18.93
CA THR A 240 -17.44 38.73 18.37
C THR A 240 -18.81 38.24 18.87
N GLU A 241 -19.79 39.15 18.96
CA GLU A 241 -21.16 38.79 19.33
C GLU A 241 -21.66 37.63 18.44
N PHE A 242 -22.54 36.78 18.99
CA PHE A 242 -23.06 35.59 18.31
C PHE A 242 -23.90 35.96 17.08
N ASP A 243 -23.21 36.27 15.99
CA ASP A 243 -23.74 36.81 14.75
C ASP A 243 -24.00 35.69 13.71
N GLY A 244 -24.42 36.07 12.50
CA GLY A 244 -24.62 35.16 11.38
C GLY A 244 -23.41 34.29 11.04
N GLY A 245 -22.19 34.82 11.18
CA GLY A 245 -20.95 34.07 10.94
C GLY A 245 -20.78 32.86 11.87
N SER A 246 -20.95 33.08 13.18
CA SER A 246 -20.84 32.00 14.18
C SER A 246 -21.93 30.95 14.02
N LYS A 247 -23.15 31.34 13.62
CA LYS A 247 -24.25 30.42 13.29
C LYS A 247 -23.92 29.55 12.07
N ALA A 248 -23.39 30.16 11.00
CA ALA A 248 -22.97 29.44 9.80
C ALA A 248 -21.85 28.43 10.11
N ALA A 249 -20.89 28.80 10.97
CA ALA A 249 -19.81 27.92 11.40
C ALA A 249 -20.32 26.66 12.13
N ILE A 250 -21.28 26.83 13.04
CA ILE A 250 -21.89 25.70 13.76
C ILE A 250 -22.61 24.76 12.79
N VAL A 251 -23.42 25.30 11.87
CA VAL A 251 -24.12 24.49 10.85
C VAL A 251 -23.13 23.73 9.99
N PHE A 252 -22.04 24.38 9.56
CA PHE A 252 -20.97 23.73 8.81
C PHE A 252 -20.35 22.55 9.58
N LEU A 253 -20.00 22.73 10.87
CA LEU A 253 -19.41 21.67 11.69
C LEU A 253 -20.37 20.50 11.89
N VAL A 254 -21.67 20.77 12.11
CA VAL A 254 -22.69 19.72 12.25
C VAL A 254 -22.84 18.93 10.95
N CYS A 255 -22.91 19.62 9.80
CA CYS A 255 -22.97 18.98 8.49
C CYS A 255 -21.71 18.15 8.20
N LEU A 256 -20.53 18.67 8.54
CA LEU A 256 -19.26 17.97 8.36
C LEU A 256 -19.19 16.71 9.24
N ALA A 257 -19.61 16.81 10.51
CA ALA A 257 -19.64 15.68 11.43
C ALA A 257 -20.64 14.60 10.97
N PHE A 258 -21.84 15.00 10.55
CA PHE A 258 -22.84 14.07 10.02
C PHE A 258 -22.38 13.40 8.72
N GLY A 259 -21.85 14.18 7.76
CA GLY A 259 -21.29 13.68 6.52
C GLY A 259 -20.11 12.73 6.76
N GLY A 260 -19.23 13.06 7.70
CA GLY A 260 -18.12 12.21 8.13
C GLY A 260 -18.60 10.90 8.76
N ALA A 261 -19.62 10.95 9.62
CA ALA A 261 -20.20 9.75 10.24
C ALA A 261 -20.84 8.82 9.20
N VAL A 262 -21.60 9.38 8.25
CA VAL A 262 -22.19 8.63 7.12
C VAL A 262 -21.09 8.03 6.25
N PHE A 263 -20.04 8.79 5.93
CA PHE A 263 -18.90 8.29 5.16
C PHE A 263 -18.21 7.11 5.84
N VAL A 264 -17.91 7.22 7.14
CA VAL A 264 -17.29 6.15 7.93
C VAL A 264 -18.19 4.93 8.00
N TRP A 265 -19.49 5.12 8.19
CA TRP A 265 -20.48 4.04 8.20
C TRP A 265 -20.51 3.30 6.86
N CYS A 266 -20.67 4.04 5.75
CA CYS A 266 -20.70 3.47 4.40
C CYS A 266 -19.40 2.73 4.07
N SER A 267 -18.24 3.33 4.39
CA SER A 267 -16.94 2.70 4.21
C SER A 267 -16.80 1.45 5.05
N PHE A 268 -17.21 1.47 6.32
CA PHE A 268 -17.16 0.31 7.20
C PHE A 268 -17.95 -0.88 6.61
N TRP A 269 -19.18 -0.64 6.17
CA TRP A 269 -20.03 -1.68 5.61
C TRP A 269 -19.57 -2.14 4.22
N ALA A 270 -19.19 -1.23 3.34
CA ALA A 270 -18.64 -1.58 2.02
C ALA A 270 -17.45 -2.53 2.17
N TYR A 271 -16.50 -2.20 3.06
CA TYR A 271 -15.33 -3.05 3.26
C TYR A 271 -15.60 -4.34 4.03
N LYS A 272 -16.55 -4.34 4.98
CA LYS A 272 -16.96 -5.56 5.69
C LYS A 272 -17.54 -6.60 4.73
N PHE A 273 -18.24 -6.15 3.69
CA PHE A 273 -18.85 -7.04 2.70
C PHE A 273 -18.00 -7.25 1.44
N VAL A 274 -16.94 -6.46 1.20
CA VAL A 274 -16.04 -6.62 0.05
C VAL A 274 -14.80 -7.48 0.37
N ASP A 275 -14.62 -7.92 1.62
CA ASP A 275 -13.75 -9.07 1.95
C ASP A 275 -14.35 -10.42 1.43
N LEU A 276 -15.03 -10.38 0.28
CA LEU A 276 -15.48 -11.55 -0.47
C LEU A 276 -14.26 -12.18 -1.17
N ASP A 277 -14.05 -13.46 -0.86
CA ASP A 277 -13.34 -14.46 -1.67
C ASP A 277 -11.80 -14.49 -1.62
N GLY A 278 -11.24 -14.28 -0.43
CA GLY A 278 -9.84 -14.64 -0.15
C GLY A 278 -9.61 -16.11 0.25
N GLU A 279 -10.61 -16.78 0.83
CA GLU A 279 -10.58 -18.20 1.21
C GLU A 279 -12.00 -18.79 1.22
N SER A 280 -12.45 -19.30 0.07
CA SER A 280 -13.46 -20.36 -0.07
C SER A 280 -13.37 -20.81 -1.54
N TYR A 281 -13.09 -22.09 -1.75
CA TYR A 281 -12.74 -22.81 -3.00
C TYR A 281 -11.24 -22.89 -3.32
#